data_AF-A0A8H6WDZ0-F1
#
_entry.id   AF-A0A8H6WDZ0-F1
#
_cell.length_a   1.000
_cell.length_b   1.000
_cell.length_c   1.000
_cell.angle_alpha   90.00
_cell.angle_beta   90.00
_cell.angle_gamma   90.00
#
_symmetry.space_group_name_H-M   'P 1'
#
loop_
_entity.id
_entity.type
_entity.pdbx_description
1 polymer ?
#
loop_
_entity_poly.entity_id
_entity_poly.type
_entity_poly.pdbx_seq_one_letter_code
_entity_poly.pdbx_strand_id
1 'polypeptide(L)'
;MLLRSRSAPLVIRADLQHDPQHSPEPIILEYASRLSTLDICGPSNTLEMFFSNLQPSVGSTTRLRCLRVISTSDPQSTPLWLPRNFLRCKEDAQKLEANLAPVQLHLHGCAFPWDSPSYSNITHLHLANISPLQSPTTEQLLEILVTSPRLETLALVHCSLSSLRGFPVTLPQLTSFVLSTESTAIFILLLHFLRLPDTAMVTVTCKDRPNHAYRLAIHLFCKSSSASQYDTVQIRHQNGLILHLSHSCTSYSRVFRLEMSKWAEGNNIVVATESILDALDFSSVTTLHLAGFESIPRRVGTNGELVCSLLLLYIRMSRYTPRLHTLHIHGSFPPRWLDFMLAEAMLRVGVSHYLSCLGSYQINFIMVGPTWPSLRRLCLHAIDFAAPVVTFRQPDTTPPTLAAVLRALMWARKRGHAPFWRLQLADGCSGLTTTDVSEFEVFVDVDHMQPEGDTASGNATRFMSGLPEQKDSEALREEAIGAFAAMVESIGRIVVQRSTLRADGASASGV
;
A
#
# COMPACT_ATOMS: atom_id res chain seq x y z
N MET A 1 41.76 5.16 -9.92
CA MET A 1 42.12 6.56 -9.56
C MET A 1 42.49 7.34 -10.82
N LEU A 2 42.02 8.59 -11.02
CA LEU A 2 42.40 9.44 -12.15
C LEU A 2 43.02 10.75 -11.65
N LEU A 3 44.35 10.78 -11.46
CA LEU A 3 45.11 11.99 -11.12
C LEU A 3 45.41 12.82 -12.39
N ARG A 4 44.38 13.36 -13.07
CA ARG A 4 44.58 14.09 -14.34
C ARG A 4 44.71 15.61 -14.20
N SER A 5 44.35 16.21 -13.06
CA SER A 5 44.49 17.65 -12.82
C SER A 5 44.74 17.95 -11.34
N ARG A 6 45.67 18.88 -11.04
CA ARG A 6 45.99 19.33 -9.68
C ARG A 6 44.83 20.08 -9.00
N SER A 7 43.87 20.59 -9.76
CA SER A 7 42.72 21.35 -9.23
C SER A 7 41.42 20.55 -9.18
N ALA A 8 41.37 19.39 -9.84
CA ALA A 8 40.15 18.59 -9.90
C ALA A 8 39.78 18.02 -8.52
N PRO A 9 38.48 18.00 -8.16
CA PRO A 9 37.98 17.33 -6.96
C PRO A 9 38.43 15.87 -6.93
N LEU A 10 38.88 15.41 -5.77
CA LEU A 10 39.35 14.05 -5.56
C LEU A 10 38.21 13.19 -4.99
N VAL A 11 37.91 12.10 -5.69
CA VAL A 11 36.93 11.09 -5.30
C VAL A 11 37.68 9.82 -4.96
N ILE A 12 37.52 9.35 -3.72
CA ILE A 12 38.11 8.10 -3.25
C ILE A 12 36.98 7.14 -2.90
N ARG A 13 37.10 5.92 -3.42
CA ARG A 13 36.26 4.79 -3.06
C ARG A 13 37.18 3.64 -2.68
N ALA A 14 37.04 3.11 -1.48
CA ALA A 14 37.90 2.04 -1.00
C ALA A 14 37.10 1.01 -0.20
N ASP A 15 37.42 -0.25 -0.43
CA ASP A 15 36.87 -1.38 0.31
C ASP A 15 37.99 -2.05 1.10
N LEU A 16 38.14 -1.63 2.35
CA LEU A 16 39.17 -2.13 3.26
C LEU A 16 38.86 -3.54 3.77
N GLN A 17 37.67 -4.09 3.50
CA GLN A 17 37.36 -5.49 3.84
C GLN A 17 38.07 -6.45 2.89
N HIS A 18 38.08 -6.14 1.59
CA HIS A 18 38.66 -7.00 0.56
C HIS A 18 40.12 -6.63 0.23
N ASP A 19 40.53 -5.39 0.49
CA ASP A 19 41.88 -4.91 0.18
C ASP A 19 42.48 -4.06 1.31
N PRO A 20 42.84 -4.67 2.46
CA PRO A 20 43.43 -3.94 3.58
C PRO A 20 44.88 -3.48 3.32
N GLN A 21 45.56 -4.07 2.33
CA GLN A 21 46.97 -3.75 2.04
C GLN A 21 47.13 -2.44 1.26
N HIS A 22 46.14 -2.06 0.45
CA HIS A 22 46.15 -0.83 -0.35
C HIS A 22 45.29 0.27 0.28
N SER A 23 45.57 0.62 1.54
CA SER A 23 44.88 1.72 2.22
C SER A 23 45.03 3.03 1.43
N PRO A 24 43.94 3.80 1.21
CA PRO A 24 44.01 5.08 0.50
C PRO A 24 44.57 6.22 1.36
N GLU A 25 44.97 5.95 2.61
CA GLU A 25 45.51 6.94 3.55
C GLU A 25 46.61 7.82 2.95
N PRO A 26 47.69 7.29 2.34
CA PRO A 26 48.79 8.15 1.86
C PRO A 26 48.31 9.18 0.83
N ILE A 27 47.38 8.77 -0.04
CA ILE A 27 46.79 9.63 -1.07
C ILE A 27 45.89 10.69 -0.43
N ILE A 28 45.11 10.32 0.59
CA ILE A 28 44.28 11.28 1.32
C ILE A 28 45.17 12.31 2.01
N LEU A 29 46.24 11.89 2.69
CA LEU A 29 47.17 12.77 3.38
C LEU A 29 47.87 13.74 2.41
N GLU A 30 48.26 13.27 1.22
CA GLU A 30 48.91 14.09 0.19
C GLU A 30 47.95 15.08 -0.47
N TYR A 31 46.67 14.71 -0.65
CA TYR A 31 45.69 15.47 -1.45
C TYR A 31 44.42 15.87 -0.69
N ALA A 32 44.48 15.98 0.64
CA ALA A 32 43.33 16.24 1.51
C ALA A 32 42.52 17.49 1.11
N SER A 33 43.19 18.57 0.70
CA SER A 33 42.55 19.82 0.25
C SER A 33 41.68 19.67 -1.00
N ARG A 34 41.86 18.59 -1.76
CA ARG A 34 41.08 18.27 -2.96
C ARG A 34 39.98 17.25 -2.69
N LEU A 35 40.03 16.56 -1.56
CA LEU A 35 39.09 15.49 -1.23
C LEU A 35 37.67 16.04 -1.21
N SER A 36 36.85 15.62 -2.17
CA SER A 36 35.45 16.01 -2.28
C SER A 36 34.49 14.88 -1.93
N THR A 37 34.90 13.64 -2.16
CA THR A 37 34.08 12.46 -1.89
C THR A 37 34.96 11.37 -1.31
N LEU A 38 34.55 10.86 -0.15
CA LEU A 38 35.14 9.70 0.50
C LEU A 38 34.05 8.66 0.70
N ASP A 39 34.14 7.54 -0.01
CA ASP A 39 33.28 6.37 0.17
C ASP A 39 34.15 5.20 0.65
N ILE A 40 33.99 4.78 1.89
CA ILE A 40 34.83 3.74 2.47
C ILE A 40 33.99 2.68 3.17
N CYS A 41 34.34 1.41 2.96
CA CYS A 41 33.75 0.29 3.67
C CYS A 41 34.81 -0.62 4.27
N GLY A 42 34.50 -1.23 5.41
CA GLY A 42 35.40 -2.18 6.07
C GLY A 42 34.92 -2.57 7.47
N PRO A 43 35.62 -3.51 8.13
CA PRO A 43 35.34 -3.85 9.53
C PRO A 43 35.64 -2.66 10.47
N SER A 44 34.91 -2.55 11.58
CA SER A 44 35.01 -1.44 12.54
C SER A 44 36.44 -1.15 13.00
N ASN A 45 37.21 -2.18 13.35
CA ASN A 45 38.60 -2.04 13.80
C ASN A 45 39.53 -1.46 12.72
N THR A 46 39.29 -1.83 11.46
CA THR A 46 40.09 -1.37 10.32
C THR A 46 39.76 0.08 9.99
N LEU A 47 38.46 0.41 10.02
CA LEU A 47 38.00 1.79 9.86
C LEU A 47 38.49 2.68 11.02
N GLU A 48 38.49 2.19 12.25
CA GLU A 48 39.01 2.92 13.41
C GLU A 48 40.49 3.28 13.22
N MET A 49 41.34 2.29 12.89
CA MET A 49 42.75 2.53 12.56
C MET A 49 42.92 3.53 11.41
N PHE A 50 42.13 3.37 10.34
CA PHE A 50 42.13 4.26 9.19
C PHE A 50 41.82 5.71 9.59
N PHE A 51 40.78 5.95 10.38
CA PHE A 51 40.41 7.31 10.82
C PHE A 51 41.40 7.88 11.84
N SER A 52 41.99 7.05 12.71
CA SER A 52 43.07 7.48 13.61
C SER A 52 44.29 7.97 12.83
N ASN A 53 44.67 7.28 11.75
CA ASN A 53 45.80 7.67 10.90
C ASN A 53 45.52 8.97 10.13
N LEU A 54 44.26 9.26 9.78
CA LEU A 54 43.86 10.49 9.12
C LEU A 54 43.76 11.71 10.05
N GLN A 55 43.55 11.50 11.35
CA GLN A 55 43.27 12.55 12.34
C GLN A 55 44.26 13.75 12.30
N PRO A 56 45.58 13.58 12.10
CA PRO A 56 46.53 14.70 12.03
C PRO A 56 46.28 15.66 10.85
N SER A 57 45.68 15.18 9.75
CA SER A 57 45.57 15.91 8.47
C SER A 57 44.15 16.38 8.15
N VAL A 58 43.16 15.92 8.91
CA VAL A 58 41.74 16.25 8.76
C VAL A 58 41.44 17.75 8.70
N GLY A 59 42.25 18.59 9.34
CA GLY A 59 42.07 20.05 9.30
C GLY A 59 42.14 20.67 7.90
N SER A 60 42.63 19.92 6.90
CA SER A 60 42.85 20.39 5.53
C SER A 60 41.77 19.98 4.52
N THR A 61 40.79 19.14 4.88
CA THR A 61 39.73 18.67 3.95
C THR A 61 38.60 19.68 3.80
N THR A 62 38.89 20.87 3.28
CA THR A 62 37.91 21.97 3.16
C THR A 62 36.85 21.77 2.08
N ARG A 63 37.00 20.74 1.24
CA ARG A 63 36.15 20.48 0.07
C ARG A 63 35.28 19.23 0.17
N LEU A 64 35.30 18.52 1.30
CA LEU A 64 34.56 17.26 1.44
C LEU A 64 33.05 17.54 1.42
N ARG A 65 32.39 17.05 0.37
CA ARG A 65 30.94 17.22 0.12
C ARG A 65 30.15 15.94 0.32
N CYS A 66 30.80 14.79 0.17
CA CYS A 66 30.14 13.50 0.30
C CYS A 66 31.02 12.59 1.15
N LEU A 67 30.49 12.18 2.30
CA LEU A 67 31.11 11.20 3.17
C LEU A 67 30.18 10.00 3.29
N ARG A 68 30.67 8.84 2.85
CA ARG A 68 30.01 7.56 3.01
C ARG A 68 30.93 6.60 3.74
N VAL A 69 30.47 6.10 4.88
CA VAL A 69 31.22 5.16 5.72
C VAL A 69 30.31 3.97 6.03
N ILE A 70 30.80 2.77 5.74
CA ILE A 70 30.07 1.52 5.92
C ILE A 70 30.91 0.59 6.78
N SER A 71 30.53 0.45 8.05
CA SER A 71 31.06 -0.63 8.87
C SER A 71 30.35 -1.94 8.54
N THR A 72 31.14 -2.97 8.21
CA THR A 72 30.64 -4.32 7.93
C THR A 72 30.68 -5.24 9.14
N SER A 73 31.09 -4.72 10.30
CA SER A 73 31.05 -5.47 11.56
C SER A 73 29.62 -5.69 12.05
N ASP A 74 29.46 -6.72 12.89
CA ASP A 74 28.19 -6.99 13.58
C ASP A 74 27.73 -5.74 14.35
N PRO A 75 26.47 -5.29 14.23
CA PRO A 75 25.90 -4.20 15.04
C PRO A 75 26.06 -4.39 16.56
N GLN A 76 26.26 -5.62 17.04
CA GLN A 76 26.54 -5.94 18.45
C GLN A 76 28.01 -5.70 18.86
N SER A 77 28.90 -5.46 17.90
CA SER A 77 30.33 -5.23 18.14
C SER A 77 30.60 -3.83 18.74
N THR A 78 31.87 -3.56 19.05
CA THR A 78 32.30 -2.28 19.61
C THR A 78 31.90 -1.12 18.68
N PRO A 79 31.26 -0.08 19.22
CA PRO A 79 30.73 1.03 18.44
C PRO A 79 31.84 1.83 17.75
N LEU A 80 31.77 1.96 16.41
CA LEU A 80 32.69 2.81 15.65
C LEU A 80 32.25 4.28 15.70
N TRP A 81 32.97 5.09 16.49
CA TRP A 81 32.78 6.54 16.53
C TRP A 81 33.76 7.24 15.60
N LEU A 82 33.24 8.04 14.68
CA LEU A 82 34.07 8.86 13.81
C LEU A 82 34.60 10.09 14.56
N PRO A 83 35.84 10.55 14.27
CA PRO A 83 36.41 11.72 14.93
C PRO A 83 35.53 12.96 14.78
N ARG A 84 35.22 13.65 15.88
CA ARG A 84 34.32 14.83 15.91
C ARG A 84 34.66 15.90 14.87
N ASN A 85 35.94 16.07 14.59
CA ASN A 85 36.44 17.15 13.73
C ASN A 85 36.66 16.73 12.26
N PHE A 86 36.22 15.53 11.85
CA PHE A 86 36.48 15.01 10.51
C PHE A 86 36.01 15.93 9.37
N LEU A 87 34.89 16.65 9.56
CA LEU A 87 34.34 17.57 8.56
C LEU A 87 34.66 19.05 8.84
N ARG A 88 35.39 19.38 9.91
CA ARG A 88 35.49 20.77 10.36
C ARG A 88 36.68 21.51 9.72
N CYS A 89 36.37 22.49 8.87
CA CYS A 89 37.33 23.52 8.46
C CYS A 89 37.55 24.51 9.62
N LYS A 90 38.78 24.63 10.12
CA LYS A 90 39.12 25.54 11.24
C LYS A 90 39.22 27.01 10.83
N GLU A 91 39.33 27.30 9.54
CA GLU A 91 39.65 28.65 9.05
C GLU A 91 38.38 29.34 8.51
N ASP A 92 37.99 30.42 9.18
CA ASP A 92 36.96 31.42 8.81
C ASP A 92 35.49 31.00 8.77
N ALA A 93 35.01 30.33 9.83
CA ALA A 93 33.60 29.96 10.03
C ALA A 93 32.59 31.10 9.73
N GLN A 94 32.89 32.35 10.12
CA GLN A 94 31.96 33.48 9.91
C GLN A 94 31.89 34.01 8.47
N LYS A 95 32.92 33.81 7.64
CA LYS A 95 32.91 34.29 6.23
C LYS A 95 32.52 33.20 5.23
N LEU A 96 32.73 31.94 5.57
CA LEU A 96 32.43 30.81 4.68
C LEU A 96 31.02 30.24 4.83
N GLU A 97 30.31 30.53 5.94
CA GLU A 97 28.97 29.98 6.22
C GLU A 97 27.95 30.24 5.08
N ALA A 98 28.06 31.36 4.37
CA ALA A 98 27.20 31.65 3.23
C ALA A 98 27.45 30.76 1.98
N ASN A 99 28.62 30.13 1.89
CA ASN A 99 29.10 29.42 0.70
C ASN A 99 29.43 27.93 0.95
N LEU A 100 29.10 27.39 2.13
CA LEU A 100 29.32 25.97 2.39
C LEU A 100 28.47 25.14 1.41
N ALA A 101 29.18 24.35 0.60
CA ALA A 101 28.54 23.44 -0.32
C ALA A 101 27.71 22.41 0.47
N PRO A 102 26.57 21.97 -0.07
CA PRO A 102 25.75 20.96 0.56
C PRO A 102 26.54 19.69 0.85
N VAL A 103 26.39 19.16 2.07
CA VAL A 103 27.05 17.94 2.52
C VAL A 103 26.09 16.76 2.44
N GLN A 104 26.57 15.65 1.90
CA GLN A 104 25.91 14.35 1.88
C GLN A 104 26.61 13.45 2.88
N LEU A 105 25.85 12.90 3.83
CA LEU A 105 26.37 12.07 4.91
C LEU A 105 25.64 10.73 4.95
N HIS A 106 26.38 9.66 4.70
CA HIS A 106 25.87 8.29 4.65
C HIS A 106 26.66 7.42 5.63
N LEU A 107 26.08 7.12 6.78
CA LEU A 107 26.71 6.37 7.86
C LEU A 107 25.98 5.05 8.08
N HIS A 108 26.71 3.94 7.96
CA HIS A 108 26.19 2.60 8.18
C HIS A 108 27.02 1.87 9.23
N GLY A 109 26.41 1.50 10.35
CA GLY A 109 27.12 0.84 11.47
C GLY A 109 28.12 1.74 12.21
N CYS A 110 28.03 3.07 12.05
CA CYS A 110 28.90 4.04 12.69
C CYS A 110 28.20 5.39 12.90
N ALA A 111 28.77 6.26 13.74
CA ALA A 111 28.22 7.58 14.00
C ALA A 111 29.32 8.62 14.29
N PHE A 112 29.05 9.88 14.00
CA PHE A 112 29.73 10.98 14.70
C PHE A 112 29.09 11.18 16.07
N PRO A 113 29.82 11.77 17.04
CA PRO A 113 29.18 12.33 18.23
C PRO A 113 27.99 13.21 17.82
N TRP A 114 26.82 12.98 18.42
CA TRP A 114 25.57 13.62 17.96
C TRP A 114 25.53 15.13 18.16
N ASP A 115 26.37 15.65 19.04
CA ASP A 115 26.64 17.08 19.24
C ASP A 115 27.71 17.64 18.29
N SER A 116 28.13 16.87 17.27
CA SER A 116 29.13 17.29 16.31
C SER A 116 28.56 18.35 15.35
N PRO A 117 29.31 19.43 15.07
CA PRO A 117 28.93 20.41 14.06
C PRO A 117 28.92 19.83 12.64
N SER A 118 29.43 18.61 12.45
CA SER A 118 29.41 17.85 11.18
C SER A 118 28.00 17.60 10.66
N TYR A 119 26.98 17.75 11.52
CA TYR A 119 25.58 17.57 11.16
C TYR A 119 24.87 18.85 10.65
N SER A 120 25.59 19.96 10.55
CA SER A 120 25.05 21.22 10.02
C SER A 120 25.06 21.26 8.49
N ASN A 121 24.08 21.95 7.89
CA ASN A 121 23.98 22.17 6.43
C ASN A 121 23.97 20.88 5.58
N ILE A 122 23.40 19.80 6.10
CA ILE A 122 23.25 18.55 5.36
C ILE A 122 22.10 18.65 4.36
N THR A 123 22.31 18.07 3.17
CA THR A 123 21.28 17.88 2.14
C THR A 123 20.78 16.45 2.05
N HIS A 124 21.67 15.47 2.27
CA HIS A 124 21.29 14.05 2.33
C HIS A 124 21.86 13.44 3.60
N LEU A 125 20.99 13.02 4.51
CA LEU A 125 21.34 12.31 5.73
C LEU A 125 20.83 10.88 5.63
N HIS A 126 21.74 9.92 5.58
CA HIS A 126 21.41 8.50 5.62
C HIS A 126 22.12 7.86 6.82
N LEU A 127 21.33 7.47 7.81
CA LEU A 127 21.77 6.72 8.99
C LEU A 127 21.24 5.31 8.89
N ALA A 128 22.12 4.31 8.97
CA ALA A 128 21.73 2.92 8.82
C ALA A 128 22.42 2.00 9.84
N ASN A 129 21.71 0.98 10.33
CA ASN A 129 22.19 -0.05 11.27
C ASN A 129 23.04 0.52 12.42
N ILE A 130 22.61 1.62 13.01
CA ILE A 130 23.33 2.23 14.14
C ILE A 130 23.00 1.43 15.39
N SER A 131 24.03 0.96 16.10
CA SER A 131 23.84 0.20 17.33
C SER A 131 23.04 1.00 18.38
N PRO A 132 22.29 0.36 19.29
CA PRO A 132 21.55 1.08 20.33
C PRO A 132 22.44 1.97 21.21
N LEU A 133 23.71 1.59 21.42
CA LEU A 133 24.70 2.36 22.18
C LEU A 133 25.19 3.62 21.44
N GLN A 134 25.09 3.63 20.11
CA GLN A 134 25.45 4.77 19.28
C GLN A 134 24.24 5.54 18.78
N SER A 135 23.03 5.05 19.02
CA SER A 135 21.81 5.64 18.50
C SER A 135 21.58 7.03 19.11
N PRO A 136 21.15 8.03 18.31
CA PRO A 136 20.84 9.34 18.86
C PRO A 136 19.61 9.26 19.76
N THR A 137 19.50 10.19 20.71
CA THR A 137 18.20 10.47 21.30
C THR A 137 17.28 11.11 20.26
N THR A 138 15.96 11.02 20.46
CA THR A 138 14.99 11.73 19.62
C THR A 138 15.28 13.24 19.58
N GLU A 139 15.61 13.85 20.73
CA GLU A 139 15.99 15.27 20.82
C GLU A 139 17.24 15.59 19.99
N GLN A 140 18.30 14.79 20.10
CA GLN A 140 19.53 14.96 19.32
C GLN A 140 19.29 14.85 17.82
N LEU A 141 18.47 13.88 17.39
CA LEU A 141 18.10 13.77 15.97
C LEU A 141 17.34 15.02 15.51
N LEU A 142 16.39 15.51 16.29
CA LEU A 142 15.62 16.71 15.94
C LEU A 142 16.49 17.97 15.91
N GLU A 143 17.47 18.10 16.80
CA GLU A 143 18.48 19.18 16.76
C GLU A 143 19.29 19.15 15.47
N ILE A 144 19.77 17.97 15.07
CA ILE A 144 20.47 17.76 13.80
C ILE A 144 19.62 18.22 12.62
N LEU A 145 18.35 17.82 12.60
CA LEU A 145 17.40 18.18 11.55
C LEU A 145 17.12 19.70 11.51
N VAL A 146 17.04 20.38 12.66
CA VAL A 146 16.93 21.85 12.72
C VAL A 146 18.15 22.55 12.15
N THR A 147 19.35 22.02 12.37
CA THR A 147 20.59 22.59 11.81
C THR A 147 20.77 22.33 10.31
N SER A 148 19.84 21.60 9.68
CA SER A 148 19.88 21.23 8.26
C SER A 148 18.58 21.61 7.54
N PRO A 149 18.22 22.90 7.44
CA PRO A 149 16.96 23.33 6.81
C PRO A 149 16.89 23.07 5.30
N ARG A 150 18.02 22.79 4.66
CA ARG A 150 18.15 22.42 3.23
C ARG A 150 18.12 20.90 3.00
N LEU A 151 17.75 20.11 4.01
CA LEU A 151 17.71 18.65 3.89
C LEU A 151 16.69 18.24 2.83
N GLU A 152 17.18 17.55 1.79
CA GLU A 152 16.40 17.02 0.68
C GLU A 152 16.08 15.53 0.90
N THR A 153 17.00 14.77 1.47
CA THR A 153 16.80 13.34 1.76
C THR A 153 17.13 13.01 3.21
N LEU A 154 16.19 12.35 3.88
CA LEU A 154 16.38 11.78 5.22
C LEU A 154 16.09 10.29 5.16
N ALA A 155 17.09 9.46 5.41
CA ALA A 155 16.97 8.02 5.48
C ALA A 155 17.43 7.50 6.86
N LEU A 156 16.53 6.86 7.59
CA LEU A 156 16.78 6.25 8.90
C LEU A 156 16.46 4.76 8.80
N VAL A 157 17.49 3.92 8.72
CA VAL A 157 17.34 2.49 8.40
C VAL A 157 17.88 1.64 9.55
N HIS A 158 17.00 0.96 10.29
CA HIS A 158 17.36 0.22 11.50
C HIS A 158 18.08 1.08 12.53
N CYS A 159 17.67 2.35 12.65
CA CYS A 159 18.09 3.23 13.72
C CYS A 159 17.16 3.04 14.92
N SER A 160 17.75 2.80 16.09
CA SER A 160 17.01 2.96 17.33
C SER A 160 16.99 4.45 17.70
N LEU A 161 15.94 4.92 18.37
CA LEU A 161 15.92 6.24 19.00
C LEU A 161 15.69 6.04 20.49
N SER A 162 16.50 6.70 21.30
CA SER A 162 16.30 6.74 22.75
C SER A 162 15.50 7.99 23.13
N SER A 163 14.67 7.91 24.18
CA SER A 163 13.76 8.99 24.62
C SER A 163 12.55 9.27 23.70
N LEU A 164 11.43 9.65 24.33
CA LEU A 164 10.15 10.00 23.69
C LEU A 164 9.92 11.52 23.61
N ARG A 165 10.89 12.32 24.03
CA ARG A 165 10.79 13.78 24.05
C ARG A 165 11.30 14.36 22.74
N GLY A 166 10.71 15.47 22.34
CA GLY A 166 11.03 16.14 21.10
C GLY A 166 10.27 17.44 20.94
N PHE A 167 10.58 18.15 19.86
CA PHE A 167 9.94 19.39 19.45
C PHE A 167 9.65 19.34 17.95
N PRO A 168 8.66 20.10 17.46
CA PRO A 168 8.32 20.07 16.04
C PRO A 168 9.45 20.65 15.18
N VAL A 169 9.79 19.97 14.08
CA VAL A 169 10.82 20.38 13.11
C VAL A 169 10.19 20.46 11.73
N THR A 170 10.41 21.57 11.04
CA THR A 170 9.93 21.77 9.66
C THR A 170 11.07 21.52 8.68
N LEU A 171 10.84 20.66 7.69
CA LEU A 171 11.84 20.28 6.69
C LEU A 171 11.38 20.70 5.28
N PRO A 172 11.38 22.01 4.95
CA PRO A 172 10.66 22.55 3.79
C PRO A 172 11.18 22.07 2.43
N GLN A 173 12.44 21.61 2.36
CA GLN A 173 13.08 21.15 1.12
C GLN A 173 13.10 19.62 0.99
N LEU A 174 12.49 18.89 1.93
CA LEU A 174 12.58 17.44 1.95
C LEU A 174 11.78 16.83 0.80
N THR A 175 12.47 16.15 -0.10
CA THR A 175 11.86 15.44 -1.24
C THR A 175 11.69 13.96 -0.97
N SER A 176 12.54 13.38 -0.11
CA SER A 176 12.52 11.96 0.21
C SER A 176 12.74 11.71 1.69
N PHE A 177 11.79 11.02 2.32
CA PHE A 177 11.90 10.52 3.68
C PHE A 177 11.78 9.00 3.68
N VAL A 178 12.83 8.30 4.13
CA VAL A 178 12.86 6.85 4.25
C VAL A 178 13.05 6.49 5.72
N LEU A 179 12.12 5.73 6.28
CA LEU A 179 12.20 5.21 7.63
C LEU A 179 12.02 3.70 7.61
N SER A 180 13.07 2.95 7.89
CA SER A 180 13.00 1.51 8.11
C SER A 180 13.28 1.23 9.58
N THR A 181 12.32 0.68 10.32
CA THR A 181 12.45 0.46 11.76
C THR A 181 11.95 -0.93 12.14
N GLU A 182 12.50 -1.46 13.23
CA GLU A 182 11.94 -2.64 13.88
C GLU A 182 10.80 -2.22 14.80
N SER A 183 10.93 -1.10 15.54
CA SER A 183 9.90 -0.61 16.45
C SER A 183 8.91 0.35 15.77
N THR A 184 7.62 0.02 15.87
CA THR A 184 6.50 0.84 15.37
C THR A 184 6.24 2.09 16.21
N ALA A 185 6.69 2.11 17.47
CA ALA A 185 6.52 3.27 18.35
C ALA A 185 7.38 4.44 17.88
N ILE A 186 8.63 4.16 17.49
CA ILE A 186 9.58 5.15 16.96
C ILE A 186 8.99 5.86 15.73
N PHE A 187 8.33 5.10 14.86
CA PHE A 187 7.65 5.62 13.68
C PHE A 187 6.60 6.68 14.02
N ILE A 188 5.68 6.38 14.93
CA ILE A 188 4.61 7.31 15.33
C ILE A 188 5.20 8.60 15.89
N LEU A 189 6.22 8.48 16.74
CA LEU A 189 6.82 9.60 17.44
C LEU A 189 7.55 10.53 16.48
N LEU A 190 8.37 9.98 15.60
CA LEU A 190 9.16 10.80 14.69
C LEU A 190 8.24 11.60 13.76
N LEU A 191 7.19 10.97 13.23
CA LEU A 191 6.20 11.66 12.39
C LEU A 191 5.36 12.69 13.13
N HIS A 192 5.21 12.54 14.45
CA HIS A 192 4.56 13.57 15.26
C HIS A 192 5.41 14.85 15.34
N PHE A 193 6.73 14.71 15.35
CA PHE A 193 7.66 15.84 15.41
C PHE A 193 8.03 16.42 14.04
N LEU A 194 7.96 15.63 12.97
CA LEU A 194 8.37 16.11 11.63
C LEU A 194 7.20 16.72 10.85
N ARG A 195 7.38 17.96 10.40
CA ARG A 195 6.54 18.62 9.39
C ARG A 195 7.21 18.53 8.03
N LEU A 196 6.73 17.59 7.23
CA LEU A 196 7.20 17.32 5.88
C LEU A 196 6.39 18.13 4.86
N PRO A 197 7.00 18.56 3.74
CA PRO A 197 6.27 19.25 2.67
C PRO A 197 5.33 18.26 1.97
N ASP A 198 4.29 18.79 1.35
CA ASP A 198 3.33 18.03 0.54
C ASP A 198 4.02 17.27 -0.60
N THR A 199 5.04 17.83 -1.20
CA THR A 199 5.80 17.18 -2.30
C THR A 199 6.72 16.04 -1.87
N ALA A 200 6.86 15.76 -0.56
CA ALA A 200 7.77 14.71 -0.09
C ALA A 200 7.26 13.29 -0.39
N MET A 201 8.16 12.44 -0.89
CA MET A 201 7.94 10.99 -0.91
C MET A 201 8.29 10.40 0.45
N VAL A 202 7.29 9.85 1.15
CA VAL A 202 7.46 9.19 2.45
C VAL A 202 7.45 7.68 2.27
N THR A 203 8.55 7.00 2.56
CA THR A 203 8.66 5.53 2.56
C THR A 203 8.92 5.01 3.95
N VAL A 204 8.04 4.15 4.44
CA VAL A 204 8.10 3.56 5.76
C VAL A 204 8.21 2.06 5.59
N THR A 205 9.18 1.43 6.22
CA THR A 205 9.35 -0.03 6.20
C THR A 205 9.39 -0.55 7.63
N CYS A 206 8.44 -1.39 8.00
CA CYS A 206 8.45 -2.06 9.30
C CYS A 206 8.78 -3.54 9.11
N LYS A 207 9.73 -4.05 9.91
CA LYS A 207 10.13 -5.47 9.89
C LYS A 207 9.31 -6.34 10.84
N ASP A 208 8.78 -5.76 11.91
CA ASP A 208 7.97 -6.45 12.91
C ASP A 208 6.74 -7.13 12.30
N ARG A 209 6.34 -8.29 12.84
CA ARG A 209 5.09 -8.95 12.42
C ARG A 209 3.92 -7.97 12.61
N PRO A 210 2.94 -7.94 11.68
CA PRO A 210 1.83 -7.01 11.77
C PRO A 210 0.99 -7.33 13.02
N ASN A 211 1.11 -6.49 14.04
CA ASN A 211 0.41 -6.61 15.31
C ASN A 211 -0.52 -5.41 15.54
N HIS A 212 -1.16 -5.34 16.71
CA HIS A 212 -2.03 -4.21 17.05
C HIS A 212 -1.27 -2.87 17.08
N ALA A 213 -0.03 -2.85 17.59
CA ALA A 213 0.79 -1.63 17.63
C ALA A 213 1.13 -1.13 16.22
N TYR A 214 1.37 -2.04 15.29
CA TYR A 214 1.59 -1.72 13.87
C TYR A 214 0.35 -1.08 13.22
N ARG A 215 -0.85 -1.63 13.49
CA ARG A 215 -2.10 -1.03 13.00
C ARG A 215 -2.35 0.35 13.57
N LEU A 216 -2.19 0.49 14.89
CA LEU A 216 -2.34 1.76 15.57
C LEU A 216 -1.34 2.79 15.02
N ALA A 217 -0.12 2.35 14.70
CA ALA A 217 0.90 3.20 14.10
C ALA A 217 0.49 3.74 12.73
N ILE A 218 0.00 2.87 11.84
CA ILE A 218 -0.49 3.32 10.53
C ILE A 218 -1.69 4.25 10.69
N HIS A 219 -2.66 3.89 11.55
CA HIS A 219 -3.84 4.71 11.82
C HIS A 219 -3.45 6.10 12.34
N LEU A 220 -2.57 6.16 13.35
CA LEU A 220 -2.09 7.41 13.94
C LEU A 220 -1.35 8.24 12.91
N PHE A 221 -0.49 7.64 12.09
CA PHE A 221 0.17 8.36 11.01
C PHE A 221 -0.83 8.95 10.03
N CYS A 222 -1.74 8.13 9.49
CA CYS A 222 -2.75 8.60 8.54
C CYS A 222 -3.56 9.78 9.10
N LYS A 223 -3.88 9.72 10.40
CA LYS A 223 -4.63 10.75 11.13
C LYS A 223 -3.79 12.00 11.46
N SER A 224 -2.55 11.85 11.92
CA SER A 224 -1.72 12.94 12.41
C SER A 224 -1.09 13.74 11.28
N SER A 225 -0.68 13.06 10.22
CA SER A 225 0.10 13.65 9.16
C SER A 225 -0.78 14.28 8.08
N SER A 226 -2.12 14.24 8.24
CA SER A 226 -3.09 14.49 7.18
C SER A 226 -2.59 13.85 5.89
N ALA A 227 -2.46 12.51 5.82
CA ALA A 227 -1.71 11.85 4.74
C ALA A 227 -2.15 12.26 3.31
N SER A 228 -3.32 12.88 3.19
CA SER A 228 -3.80 13.67 2.06
C SER A 228 -2.98 14.91 1.71
N GLN A 229 -1.98 15.32 2.47
CA GLN A 229 -1.11 16.43 2.14
C GLN A 229 0.05 15.94 1.29
N TYR A 230 0.45 14.67 1.39
CA TYR A 230 1.62 14.18 0.68
C TYR A 230 1.32 13.71 -0.75
N ASP A 231 2.29 13.94 -1.64
CA ASP A 231 2.29 13.50 -3.02
C ASP A 231 2.41 11.99 -3.09
N THR A 232 3.28 11.37 -2.30
CA THR A 232 3.38 9.92 -2.24
C THR A 232 3.75 9.44 -0.84
N VAL A 233 2.92 8.54 -0.30
CA VAL A 233 3.20 7.80 0.92
C VAL A 233 3.23 6.31 0.59
N GLN A 234 4.31 5.66 0.93
CA GLN A 234 4.47 4.21 0.87
C GLN A 234 4.73 3.67 2.27
N ILE A 235 3.86 2.80 2.76
CA ILE A 235 4.11 1.98 3.94
C ILE A 235 4.28 0.55 3.46
N ARG A 236 5.42 -0.03 3.80
CA ARG A 236 5.85 -1.37 3.44
C ARG A 236 6.02 -2.19 4.71
N HIS A 237 5.65 -3.46 4.63
CA HIS A 237 5.95 -4.45 5.65
C HIS A 237 6.88 -5.49 5.07
N GLN A 238 8.08 -5.59 5.62
CA GLN A 238 9.19 -6.33 5.00
C GLN A 238 9.34 -5.89 3.53
N ASN A 239 9.22 -6.83 2.59
CA ASN A 239 9.27 -6.57 1.14
C ASN A 239 7.87 -6.41 0.50
N GLY A 240 6.79 -6.48 1.29
CA GLY A 240 5.43 -6.28 0.80
C GLY A 240 5.00 -4.82 0.90
N LEU A 241 4.33 -4.31 -0.14
CA LEU A 241 3.64 -3.03 -0.04
C LEU A 241 2.42 -3.22 0.85
N ILE A 242 2.21 -2.35 1.84
CA ILE A 242 0.97 -2.34 2.64
C ILE A 242 0.05 -1.24 2.21
N LEU A 243 0.60 -0.05 2.07
CA LEU A 243 -0.16 1.15 1.77
C LEU A 243 0.64 1.98 0.78
N HIS A 244 -0.03 2.47 -0.25
CA HIS A 244 0.49 3.39 -1.23
C HIS A 244 -0.56 4.45 -1.50
N LEU A 245 -0.37 5.64 -0.95
CA LEU A 245 -1.06 6.84 -1.39
C LEU A 245 -0.18 7.49 -2.43
N SER A 246 -0.73 7.81 -3.60
CA SER A 246 -0.05 8.65 -4.58
C SER A 246 -1.04 9.65 -5.17
N HIS A 247 -0.67 10.92 -5.17
CA HIS A 247 -1.35 11.99 -5.87
C HIS A 247 -0.73 12.15 -7.26
N SER A 248 -1.57 12.07 -8.29
CA SER A 248 -1.16 12.45 -9.63
C SER A 248 -1.56 13.91 -9.86
N CYS A 249 -0.56 14.79 -9.91
CA CYS A 249 -0.78 16.22 -10.22
C CYS A 249 -1.39 16.41 -11.62
N THR A 250 -1.14 15.50 -12.56
CA THR A 250 -1.64 15.61 -13.94
C THR A 250 -3.13 15.32 -14.08
N SER A 251 -3.69 14.43 -13.26
CA SER A 251 -5.10 14.04 -13.33
C SER A 251 -5.92 14.56 -12.15
N TYR A 252 -5.30 15.28 -11.21
CA TYR A 252 -5.86 15.63 -9.91
C TYR A 252 -6.43 14.40 -9.15
N SER A 253 -6.01 13.20 -9.54
CA SER A 253 -6.54 11.95 -9.00
C SER A 253 -5.60 11.44 -7.93
N ARG A 254 -6.14 11.14 -6.75
CA ARG A 254 -5.40 10.35 -5.76
C ARG A 254 -5.75 8.89 -5.90
N VAL A 255 -4.70 8.11 -6.04
CA VAL A 255 -4.70 6.66 -6.03
C VAL A 255 -4.30 6.24 -4.64
N PHE A 256 -5.19 5.52 -3.97
CA PHE A 256 -4.90 4.84 -2.74
C PHE A 256 -4.86 3.34 -3.03
N ARG A 257 -3.74 2.69 -2.73
CA ARG A 257 -3.56 1.24 -2.87
C ARG A 257 -3.22 0.65 -1.52
N LEU A 258 -4.02 -0.32 -1.10
CA LEU A 258 -3.82 -1.09 0.10
C LEU A 258 -3.57 -2.54 -0.29
N GLU A 259 -2.46 -3.13 0.14
CA GLU A 259 -2.08 -4.50 -0.19
C GLU A 259 -1.72 -5.27 1.09
N MET A 260 -2.47 -6.32 1.42
CA MET A 260 -2.34 -7.02 2.71
C MET A 260 -1.89 -8.48 2.57
N SER A 261 -1.31 -8.84 1.42
CA SER A 261 -1.05 -10.22 0.95
C SER A 261 -0.17 -11.10 1.86
N LYS A 262 0.49 -10.53 2.87
CA LYS A 262 1.38 -11.25 3.82
C LYS A 262 0.83 -11.37 5.24
N TRP A 263 -0.42 -10.98 5.46
CA TRP A 263 -1.03 -11.05 6.79
C TRP A 263 -1.64 -12.44 7.01
N ALA A 264 -1.12 -13.14 8.01
CA ALA A 264 -1.49 -14.54 8.30
C ALA A 264 -2.95 -14.71 8.79
N GLU A 265 -3.59 -13.64 9.27
CA GLU A 265 -4.92 -13.70 9.90
C GLU A 265 -5.90 -12.76 9.20
N GLY A 266 -6.96 -13.32 8.62
CA GLY A 266 -7.99 -12.56 7.90
C GLY A 266 -8.65 -11.43 8.70
N ASN A 267 -8.90 -11.62 10.00
CA ASN A 267 -9.50 -10.58 10.85
C ASN A 267 -8.59 -9.35 10.95
N ASN A 268 -7.28 -9.56 10.94
CA ASN A 268 -6.30 -8.50 11.08
C ASN A 268 -6.27 -7.59 9.85
N ILE A 269 -6.48 -8.16 8.68
CA ILE A 269 -6.58 -7.44 7.40
C ILE A 269 -7.79 -6.51 7.41
N VAL A 270 -8.96 -7.03 7.81
CA VAL A 270 -10.21 -6.25 7.81
C VAL A 270 -10.13 -5.10 8.81
N VAL A 271 -9.69 -5.37 10.04
CA VAL A 271 -9.55 -4.34 11.08
C VAL A 271 -8.49 -3.29 10.70
N ALA A 272 -7.36 -3.71 10.13
CA ALA A 272 -6.33 -2.78 9.66
C ALA A 272 -6.87 -1.88 8.53
N THR A 273 -7.51 -2.49 7.53
CA THR A 273 -8.13 -1.77 6.42
C THR A 273 -9.16 -0.77 6.95
N GLU A 274 -10.01 -1.16 7.90
CA GLU A 274 -11.04 -0.31 8.49
C GLU A 274 -10.42 0.88 9.23
N SER A 275 -9.42 0.63 10.08
CA SER A 275 -8.70 1.68 10.81
C SER A 275 -7.98 2.65 9.88
N ILE A 276 -7.39 2.15 8.79
CA ILE A 276 -6.70 2.98 7.80
C ILE A 276 -7.71 3.84 7.05
N LEU A 277 -8.80 3.24 6.56
CA LEU A 277 -9.85 3.97 5.86
C LEU A 277 -10.56 4.98 6.75
N ASP A 278 -10.62 4.79 8.07
CA ASP A 278 -11.18 5.79 8.97
C ASP A 278 -10.26 7.00 9.21
N ALA A 279 -8.95 6.79 9.08
CA ALA A 279 -7.94 7.84 9.30
C ALA A 279 -7.68 8.72 8.07
N LEU A 280 -8.05 8.26 6.87
CA LEU A 280 -7.81 8.99 5.63
C LEU A 280 -8.90 10.04 5.38
N ASP A 281 -8.48 11.18 4.82
CA ASP A 281 -9.40 12.21 4.36
C ASP A 281 -10.11 11.77 3.07
N PHE A 282 -11.36 11.33 3.25
CA PHE A 282 -12.29 10.86 2.22
C PHE A 282 -12.47 11.86 1.07
N SER A 283 -12.27 13.16 1.31
CA SER A 283 -12.50 14.18 0.30
C SER A 283 -11.55 14.06 -0.89
N SER A 284 -10.42 13.37 -0.75
CA SER A 284 -9.37 13.45 -1.75
C SER A 284 -9.15 12.17 -2.57
N VAL A 285 -9.72 11.04 -2.16
CA VAL A 285 -9.48 9.73 -2.80
C VAL A 285 -10.45 9.51 -3.96
N THR A 286 -9.89 9.33 -5.16
CA THR A 286 -10.67 9.10 -6.39
C THR A 286 -10.52 7.67 -6.94
N THR A 287 -9.41 7.01 -6.62
CA THR A 287 -9.12 5.63 -7.01
C THR A 287 -8.68 4.84 -5.79
N LEU A 288 -9.31 3.70 -5.54
CA LEU A 288 -9.04 2.80 -4.41
C LEU A 288 -8.64 1.43 -4.96
N HIS A 289 -7.47 0.92 -4.59
CA HIS A 289 -7.07 -0.46 -4.82
C HIS A 289 -7.05 -1.20 -3.49
N LEU A 290 -7.72 -2.33 -3.45
CA LEU A 290 -7.76 -3.25 -2.32
C LEU A 290 -7.19 -4.58 -2.79
N ALA A 291 -6.11 -5.04 -2.16
CA ALA A 291 -5.45 -6.30 -2.45
C ALA A 291 -5.09 -7.03 -1.15
N GLY A 292 -4.83 -8.33 -1.22
CA GLY A 292 -4.38 -9.09 -0.05
C GLY A 292 -5.51 -9.70 0.77
N PHE A 293 -6.72 -9.86 0.23
CA PHE A 293 -7.87 -10.43 0.94
C PHE A 293 -7.91 -11.96 0.83
N GLU A 294 -6.88 -12.59 0.25
CA GLU A 294 -6.85 -14.03 -0.05
C GLU A 294 -6.88 -14.91 1.20
N SER A 295 -6.35 -14.41 2.31
CA SER A 295 -6.32 -15.13 3.59
C SER A 295 -7.59 -14.95 4.42
N ILE A 296 -8.57 -14.15 3.96
CA ILE A 296 -9.88 -14.08 4.61
C ILE A 296 -10.62 -15.39 4.31
N PRO A 297 -10.99 -16.17 5.34
CA PRO A 297 -11.68 -17.43 5.11
C PRO A 297 -12.98 -17.18 4.35
N ARG A 298 -13.17 -17.90 3.23
CA ARG A 298 -14.40 -17.88 2.41
C ARG A 298 -15.65 -18.12 3.28
N ARG A 299 -15.49 -18.95 4.32
CA ARG A 299 -16.47 -19.15 5.39
C ARG A 299 -16.11 -18.25 6.56
N VAL A 300 -16.67 -17.04 6.58
CA VAL A 300 -16.80 -16.30 7.83
C VAL A 300 -17.75 -17.15 8.68
N GLY A 301 -17.21 -17.90 9.65
CA GLY A 301 -18.03 -18.65 10.59
C GLY A 301 -19.02 -17.72 11.30
N THR A 302 -19.88 -18.26 12.16
CA THR A 302 -20.73 -17.45 13.06
C THR A 302 -19.92 -16.63 14.08
N ASN A 303 -18.60 -16.50 13.90
CA ASN A 303 -17.76 -15.64 14.69
C ASN A 303 -18.15 -14.19 14.40
N GLY A 304 -18.95 -13.62 15.30
CA GLY A 304 -19.58 -12.32 15.13
C GLY A 304 -18.57 -11.19 14.89
N GLU A 305 -17.35 -11.32 15.41
CA GLU A 305 -16.31 -10.29 15.27
C GLU A 305 -15.94 -10.00 13.81
N LEU A 306 -15.63 -11.03 13.01
CA LEU A 306 -15.23 -10.83 11.61
C LEU A 306 -16.40 -10.27 10.79
N VAL A 307 -17.63 -10.70 11.06
CA VAL A 307 -18.84 -10.16 10.41
C VAL A 307 -19.00 -8.68 10.74
N CYS A 308 -18.83 -8.30 12.01
CA CYS A 308 -18.90 -6.91 12.46
C CYS A 308 -17.78 -6.06 11.85
N SER A 309 -16.54 -6.55 11.81
CA SER A 309 -15.41 -5.83 11.18
C SER A 309 -15.62 -5.65 9.69
N LEU A 310 -16.15 -6.66 8.99
CA LEU A 310 -16.54 -6.55 7.59
C LEU A 310 -17.68 -5.54 7.41
N LEU A 311 -18.68 -5.53 8.29
CA LEU A 311 -19.74 -4.52 8.23
C LEU A 311 -19.18 -3.09 8.44
N LEU A 312 -18.33 -2.90 9.44
CA LEU A 312 -17.71 -1.60 9.71
C LEU A 312 -16.87 -1.14 8.54
N LEU A 313 -16.04 -2.02 7.97
CA LEU A 313 -15.24 -1.71 6.79
C LEU A 313 -16.15 -1.27 5.62
N TYR A 314 -17.30 -1.90 5.41
CA TYR A 314 -18.27 -1.51 4.39
C TYR A 314 -18.78 -0.09 4.63
N ILE A 315 -19.23 0.20 5.85
CA ILE A 315 -19.71 1.52 6.26
C ILE A 315 -18.61 2.59 6.13
N ARG A 316 -17.33 2.25 6.33
CA ARG A 316 -16.22 3.19 6.11
C ARG A 316 -15.97 3.42 4.63
N MET A 317 -15.87 2.35 3.85
CA MET A 317 -15.69 2.42 2.39
C MET A 317 -16.78 3.25 1.73
N SER A 318 -17.98 3.17 2.26
CA SER A 318 -19.10 3.91 1.71
C SER A 318 -19.04 5.42 1.96
N ARG A 319 -18.19 5.90 2.88
CA ARG A 319 -17.94 7.35 3.04
C ARG A 319 -17.14 7.92 1.87
N TYR A 320 -16.43 7.07 1.13
CA TYR A 320 -15.68 7.44 -0.07
C TYR A 320 -16.59 7.55 -1.30
N THR A 321 -17.81 7.01 -1.24
CA THR A 321 -18.69 6.89 -2.39
C THR A 321 -18.98 8.18 -3.17
N PRO A 322 -19.04 9.38 -2.57
CA PRO A 322 -19.34 10.60 -3.33
C PRO A 322 -18.21 11.02 -4.26
N ARG A 323 -16.98 10.51 -4.08
CA ARG A 323 -15.79 10.91 -4.86
C ARG A 323 -15.02 9.74 -5.45
N LEU A 324 -15.26 8.52 -4.96
CA LEU A 324 -14.60 7.34 -5.51
C LEU A 324 -15.09 7.08 -6.93
N HIS A 325 -14.21 7.27 -7.90
CA HIS A 325 -14.47 7.03 -9.31
C HIS A 325 -14.04 5.64 -9.76
N THR A 326 -12.98 5.11 -9.18
CA THR A 326 -12.41 3.81 -9.57
C THR A 326 -12.15 2.95 -8.35
N LEU A 327 -12.64 1.72 -8.36
CA LEU A 327 -12.35 0.70 -7.36
C LEU A 327 -11.69 -0.50 -8.01
N HIS A 328 -10.48 -0.84 -7.58
CA HIS A 328 -9.79 -2.07 -7.91
C HIS A 328 -9.85 -3.02 -6.72
N ILE A 329 -10.22 -4.27 -6.99
CA ILE A 329 -10.25 -5.35 -6.02
C ILE A 329 -9.38 -6.47 -6.56
N HIS A 330 -8.39 -6.89 -5.78
CA HIS A 330 -7.45 -7.94 -6.12
C HIS A 330 -7.55 -9.11 -5.14
N GLY A 331 -7.58 -10.33 -5.68
CA GLY A 331 -7.60 -11.59 -4.90
C GLY A 331 -8.99 -11.96 -4.40
N SER A 332 -9.09 -12.90 -3.45
CA SER A 332 -10.39 -13.37 -2.97
C SER A 332 -11.05 -12.39 -2.00
N PHE A 333 -11.63 -11.33 -2.56
CA PHE A 333 -12.53 -10.45 -1.81
C PHE A 333 -13.74 -11.23 -1.32
N PRO A 334 -14.27 -10.95 -0.12
CA PRO A 334 -15.43 -11.69 0.40
C PRO A 334 -16.58 -11.66 -0.63
N PRO A 335 -17.04 -12.82 -1.17
CA PRO A 335 -18.01 -12.83 -2.27
C PRO A 335 -19.28 -12.04 -1.95
N ARG A 336 -19.76 -12.15 -0.71
CA ARG A 336 -20.93 -11.43 -0.20
C ARG A 336 -20.84 -9.91 -0.30
N TRP A 337 -19.64 -9.36 -0.20
CA TRP A 337 -19.44 -7.93 -0.33
C TRP A 337 -19.59 -7.50 -1.78
N LEU A 338 -18.96 -8.24 -2.69
CA LEU A 338 -19.10 -7.98 -4.10
C LEU A 338 -20.56 -8.19 -4.53
N ASP A 339 -21.24 -9.23 -4.04
CA ASP A 339 -22.68 -9.45 -4.24
C ASP A 339 -23.49 -8.24 -3.76
N PHE A 340 -23.22 -7.73 -2.55
CA PHE A 340 -23.91 -6.57 -2.01
C PHE A 340 -23.69 -5.32 -2.87
N MET A 341 -22.43 -5.03 -3.23
CA MET A 341 -22.09 -3.87 -4.06
C MET A 341 -22.75 -3.95 -5.44
N LEU A 342 -22.73 -5.12 -6.07
CA LEU A 342 -23.36 -5.35 -7.36
C LEU A 342 -24.89 -5.26 -7.26
N ALA A 343 -25.50 -5.83 -6.22
CA ALA A 343 -26.93 -5.73 -5.97
C ALA A 343 -27.38 -4.29 -5.74
N GLU A 344 -26.64 -3.51 -4.94
CA GLU A 344 -26.93 -2.09 -4.73
C GLU A 344 -26.83 -1.30 -6.04
N ALA A 345 -25.83 -1.61 -6.86
CA ALA A 345 -25.68 -0.99 -8.17
C ALA A 345 -26.87 -1.33 -9.09
N MET A 346 -27.38 -2.56 -9.06
CA MET A 346 -28.57 -2.99 -9.78
C MET A 346 -29.85 -2.28 -9.30
N LEU A 347 -29.99 -2.05 -7.98
CA LEU A 347 -31.14 -1.34 -7.42
C LEU A 347 -31.28 0.08 -7.96
N ARG A 348 -30.14 0.76 -8.12
CA ARG A 348 -30.10 2.15 -8.61
C ARG A 348 -30.60 2.30 -10.03
N VAL A 349 -30.45 1.24 -10.82
CA VAL A 349 -30.93 1.22 -12.19
C VAL A 349 -32.33 0.61 -12.32
N GLY A 350 -33.05 0.44 -11.20
CA GLY A 350 -34.44 0.00 -11.20
C GLY A 350 -34.64 -1.50 -11.43
N VAL A 351 -33.58 -2.32 -11.32
CA VAL A 351 -33.69 -3.78 -11.44
C VAL A 351 -34.04 -4.37 -10.07
N SER A 352 -35.33 -4.36 -9.74
CA SER A 352 -35.85 -4.76 -8.42
C SER A 352 -35.99 -6.28 -8.24
N HIS A 353 -36.00 -7.06 -9.32
CA HIS A 353 -36.26 -8.51 -9.29
C HIS A 353 -35.23 -9.34 -8.52
N TYR A 354 -34.02 -8.81 -8.27
CA TYR A 354 -32.98 -9.51 -7.51
C TYR A 354 -33.20 -9.49 -5.99
N LEU A 355 -34.07 -8.60 -5.49
CA LEU A 355 -34.33 -8.45 -4.06
C LEU A 355 -35.07 -9.66 -3.44
N SER A 356 -35.81 -10.44 -4.23
CA SER A 356 -36.51 -11.62 -3.72
C SER A 356 -35.53 -12.72 -3.26
N CYS A 357 -34.39 -12.88 -3.94
CA CYS A 357 -33.31 -13.79 -3.54
C CYS A 357 -32.53 -13.25 -2.33
N LEU A 358 -32.50 -11.92 -2.16
CA LEU A 358 -31.92 -11.25 -1.00
C LEU A 358 -32.91 -11.14 0.18
N GLY A 359 -34.17 -11.56 0.01
CA GLY A 359 -35.23 -11.40 1.02
C GLY A 359 -34.98 -12.12 2.35
N SER A 360 -34.15 -13.16 2.35
CA SER A 360 -33.68 -13.85 3.57
C SER A 360 -32.48 -13.15 4.25
N TYR A 361 -31.87 -12.18 3.58
CA TYR A 361 -30.79 -11.33 4.09
C TYR A 361 -31.32 -10.07 4.79
N GLN A 362 -32.63 -10.01 5.08
CA GLN A 362 -33.27 -9.02 5.96
C GLN A 362 -32.83 -9.12 7.43
N ILE A 363 -31.57 -9.44 7.71
CA ILE A 363 -30.94 -9.02 8.96
C ILE A 363 -30.73 -7.52 8.84
N ASN A 364 -31.72 -6.70 9.19
CA ASN A 364 -31.57 -5.32 9.66
C ASN A 364 -30.73 -4.32 8.82
N PHE A 365 -30.36 -4.64 7.58
CA PHE A 365 -29.59 -3.78 6.68
C PHE A 365 -30.42 -2.66 6.04
N ILE A 366 -31.70 -2.52 6.45
CA ILE A 366 -32.64 -1.45 6.08
C ILE A 366 -32.26 -0.12 6.80
N MET A 367 -30.97 0.16 6.95
CA MET A 367 -30.50 1.53 7.11
C MET A 367 -29.95 1.95 5.77
N VAL A 368 -30.80 2.67 5.00
CA VAL A 368 -30.46 3.59 3.90
C VAL A 368 -29.01 3.45 3.47
N GLY A 369 -28.77 2.44 2.63
CA GLY A 369 -27.43 2.02 2.26
C GLY A 369 -26.66 3.19 1.65
N PRO A 370 -25.38 3.36 2.03
CA PRO A 370 -24.54 4.41 1.49
C PRO A 370 -24.21 4.08 0.04
N THR A 371 -24.95 4.74 -0.84
CA THR A 371 -24.91 4.48 -2.27
C THR A 371 -23.58 4.90 -2.92
N TRP A 372 -23.18 4.27 -4.04
CA TRP A 372 -21.92 4.52 -4.79
C TRP A 372 -22.06 5.50 -5.99
N PRO A 373 -22.55 6.76 -5.85
CA PRO A 373 -23.04 7.55 -6.99
C PRO A 373 -21.95 7.92 -7.99
N SER A 374 -20.72 8.05 -7.50
CA SER A 374 -19.59 8.50 -8.30
C SER A 374 -18.74 7.36 -8.83
N LEU A 375 -19.03 6.11 -8.47
CA LEU A 375 -18.26 4.95 -8.90
C LEU A 375 -18.49 4.71 -10.39
N ARG A 376 -17.48 5.04 -11.19
CA ARG A 376 -17.51 4.93 -12.66
C ARG A 376 -16.89 3.62 -13.11
N ARG A 377 -15.84 3.16 -12.42
CA ARG A 377 -15.05 2.01 -12.81
C ARG A 377 -14.90 1.02 -11.66
N LEU A 378 -15.25 -0.25 -11.92
CA LEU A 378 -14.97 -1.38 -11.03
C LEU A 378 -14.03 -2.33 -11.76
N CYS A 379 -12.87 -2.61 -11.17
CA CYS A 379 -11.85 -3.49 -11.73
C CYS A 379 -11.65 -4.68 -10.79
N LEU A 380 -11.86 -5.89 -11.30
CA LEU A 380 -11.74 -7.13 -10.55
C LEU A 380 -10.54 -7.92 -11.06
N HIS A 381 -9.66 -8.35 -10.15
CA HIS A 381 -8.40 -9.03 -10.45
C HIS A 381 -8.31 -10.30 -9.62
N ALA A 382 -7.95 -11.44 -10.21
CA ALA A 382 -7.79 -12.71 -9.49
C ALA A 382 -9.00 -13.14 -8.63
N ILE A 383 -10.23 -12.90 -9.12
CA ILE A 383 -11.47 -13.28 -8.41
C ILE A 383 -11.95 -14.66 -8.89
N ASP A 384 -12.18 -15.59 -7.97
CA ASP A 384 -12.82 -16.88 -8.23
C ASP A 384 -14.35 -16.75 -8.11
N PHE A 385 -15.03 -16.69 -9.26
CA PHE A 385 -16.48 -16.56 -9.39
C PHE A 385 -17.24 -17.87 -9.21
N ALA A 386 -16.55 -19.01 -9.27
CA ALA A 386 -17.14 -20.33 -9.06
C ALA A 386 -17.24 -20.69 -7.57
N ALA A 387 -16.54 -19.94 -6.71
CA ALA A 387 -16.64 -20.11 -5.26
C ALA A 387 -18.10 -19.99 -4.80
N PRO A 388 -18.68 -21.01 -4.14
CA PRO A 388 -20.06 -20.95 -3.69
C PRO A 388 -20.23 -19.81 -2.67
N VAL A 389 -21.22 -18.94 -2.91
CA VAL A 389 -21.63 -17.92 -1.96
C VAL A 389 -22.26 -18.65 -0.77
N VAL A 390 -21.55 -18.67 0.35
CA VAL A 390 -22.06 -19.36 1.54
C VAL A 390 -23.28 -18.58 2.05
N THR A 391 -24.47 -19.16 2.05
CA THR A 391 -25.69 -18.58 2.65
C THR A 391 -25.77 -18.86 4.14
N PHE A 392 -26.37 -17.93 4.89
CA PHE A 392 -26.48 -18.07 6.35
C PHE A 392 -27.61 -18.98 6.82
N ARG A 393 -28.63 -19.29 5.99
CA ARG A 393 -29.65 -20.32 6.25
C ARG A 393 -30.78 -20.22 5.21
N GLN A 394 -30.85 -21.22 4.35
CA GLN A 394 -32.08 -21.95 3.97
C GLN A 394 -31.62 -23.17 3.16
N PRO A 395 -31.98 -24.41 3.57
CA PRO A 395 -31.48 -25.62 2.93
C PRO A 395 -32.01 -25.85 1.49
N ASP A 396 -33.04 -25.10 1.08
CA ASP A 396 -33.81 -25.45 -0.13
C ASP A 396 -33.58 -24.50 -1.32
N THR A 397 -32.75 -23.46 -1.19
CA THR A 397 -32.40 -22.58 -2.31
C THR A 397 -30.89 -22.44 -2.46
N THR A 398 -30.38 -22.87 -3.62
CA THR A 398 -29.01 -22.60 -4.01
C THR A 398 -28.85 -21.09 -4.18
N PRO A 399 -27.99 -20.41 -3.40
CA PRO A 399 -27.75 -19.00 -3.59
C PRO A 399 -27.27 -18.71 -5.02
N PRO A 400 -27.62 -17.54 -5.57
CA PRO A 400 -26.99 -17.11 -6.81
C PRO A 400 -25.47 -17.08 -6.63
N THR A 401 -24.76 -17.65 -7.59
CA THR A 401 -23.30 -17.52 -7.66
C THR A 401 -22.93 -16.08 -7.99
N LEU A 402 -21.69 -15.68 -7.66
CA LEU A 402 -21.19 -14.36 -8.03
C LEU A 402 -21.21 -14.16 -9.57
N ALA A 403 -21.02 -15.24 -10.33
CA ALA A 403 -21.23 -15.26 -11.78
C ALA A 403 -22.67 -14.89 -12.18
N ALA A 404 -23.69 -15.38 -11.46
CA ALA A 404 -25.09 -15.03 -11.73
C ALA A 404 -25.37 -13.54 -11.45
N VAL A 405 -24.77 -12.97 -10.39
CA VAL A 405 -24.88 -11.53 -10.09
C VAL A 405 -24.22 -10.69 -11.17
N LEU A 406 -23.02 -11.09 -11.63
CA LEU A 406 -22.36 -10.44 -12.76
C LEU A 406 -23.22 -10.48 -14.02
N ARG A 407 -23.76 -11.65 -14.40
CA ARG A 407 -24.68 -11.76 -15.56
C ARG A 407 -25.85 -10.80 -15.44
N ALA A 408 -26.44 -10.69 -14.25
CA ALA A 408 -27.58 -9.82 -14.02
C ALA A 408 -27.20 -8.33 -14.19
N LEU A 409 -26.02 -7.93 -13.71
CA LEU A 409 -25.49 -6.57 -13.92
C LEU A 409 -25.23 -6.28 -15.40
N MET A 410 -24.71 -7.27 -16.14
CA MET A 410 -24.47 -7.15 -17.58
C MET A 410 -25.77 -7.06 -18.38
N TRP A 411 -26.79 -7.85 -18.01
CA TRP A 411 -28.12 -7.75 -18.59
C TRP A 411 -28.74 -6.37 -18.38
N ALA A 412 -28.59 -5.80 -17.17
CA ALA A 412 -29.04 -4.43 -16.90
C ALA A 412 -28.36 -3.45 -17.86
N ARG A 413 -27.03 -3.55 -18.02
CA ARG A 413 -26.26 -2.72 -18.97
C ARG A 413 -26.78 -2.83 -20.40
N LYS A 414 -27.05 -4.04 -20.88
CA LYS A 414 -27.65 -4.28 -22.21
C LYS A 414 -29.01 -3.60 -22.39
N ARG A 415 -29.77 -3.42 -21.31
CA ARG A 415 -31.07 -2.73 -21.30
C ARG A 415 -30.97 -1.20 -21.21
N GLY A 416 -29.76 -0.62 -21.34
CA GLY A 416 -29.53 0.82 -21.24
C GLY A 416 -29.31 1.31 -19.81
N HIS A 417 -29.23 0.41 -18.85
CA HIS A 417 -29.01 0.71 -17.45
C HIS A 417 -27.53 0.51 -17.10
N ALA A 418 -26.74 1.58 -17.00
CA ALA A 418 -25.31 1.48 -16.69
C ALA A 418 -25.03 1.77 -15.20
N PRO A 419 -25.06 0.77 -14.30
CA PRO A 419 -24.74 0.99 -12.89
C PRO A 419 -23.29 1.45 -12.68
N PHE A 420 -22.40 1.09 -13.60
CA PHE A 420 -21.03 1.56 -13.72
C PHE A 420 -20.76 1.99 -15.16
N TRP A 421 -19.82 2.92 -15.38
CA TRP A 421 -19.38 3.28 -16.73
C TRP A 421 -18.49 2.19 -17.34
N ARG A 422 -17.63 1.55 -16.54
CA ARG A 422 -16.73 0.47 -16.98
C ARG A 422 -16.63 -0.62 -15.89
N LEU A 423 -16.87 -1.87 -16.27
CA LEU A 423 -16.50 -3.05 -15.49
C LEU A 423 -15.30 -3.68 -16.21
N GLN A 424 -14.20 -3.90 -15.50
CA GLN A 424 -12.98 -4.49 -16.04
C GLN A 424 -12.67 -5.79 -15.28
N LEU A 425 -12.51 -6.87 -16.03
CA LEU A 425 -12.08 -8.16 -15.50
C LEU A 425 -10.64 -8.37 -15.98
N ALA A 426 -9.70 -8.44 -15.06
CA ALA A 426 -8.27 -8.59 -15.35
C ALA A 426 -7.78 -10.00 -15.01
N ASP A 427 -6.49 -10.25 -15.25
CA ASP A 427 -5.83 -11.54 -15.10
C ASP A 427 -6.15 -12.27 -13.79
N GLY A 428 -6.27 -13.59 -13.89
CA GLY A 428 -6.52 -14.52 -12.79
C GLY A 428 -7.98 -14.65 -12.35
N CYS A 429 -8.92 -13.91 -12.96
CA CYS A 429 -10.34 -14.16 -12.73
C CYS A 429 -10.73 -15.56 -13.25
N SER A 430 -11.39 -16.37 -12.43
CA SER A 430 -11.76 -17.75 -12.77
C SER A 430 -13.21 -18.06 -12.40
N GLY A 431 -13.74 -19.20 -12.88
CA GLY A 431 -15.13 -19.58 -12.61
C GLY A 431 -16.18 -18.85 -13.45
N LEU A 432 -15.75 -18.20 -14.53
CA LEU A 432 -16.60 -17.70 -15.62
C LEU A 432 -16.56 -18.71 -16.75
N THR A 433 -17.72 -19.04 -17.33
CA THR A 433 -17.80 -19.93 -18.48
C THR A 433 -17.44 -19.18 -19.78
N THR A 434 -17.06 -19.92 -20.83
CA THR A 434 -16.85 -19.33 -22.17
C THR A 434 -18.11 -18.63 -22.68
N THR A 435 -19.29 -19.17 -22.35
CA THR A 435 -20.58 -18.53 -22.63
C THR A 435 -20.69 -17.18 -21.92
N ASP A 436 -20.34 -17.13 -20.63
CA ASP A 436 -20.31 -15.89 -19.86
C ASP A 436 -19.41 -14.85 -20.56
N VAL A 437 -18.17 -15.21 -20.89
CA VAL A 437 -17.19 -14.31 -21.55
C VAL A 437 -17.66 -13.84 -22.94
N SER A 438 -18.24 -14.73 -23.75
CA SER A 438 -18.74 -14.38 -25.08
C SER A 438 -19.91 -13.40 -25.06
N GLU A 439 -20.76 -13.46 -24.03
CA GLU A 439 -21.80 -12.45 -23.80
C GLU A 439 -21.22 -11.13 -23.26
N PHE A 440 -20.01 -11.17 -22.68
CA PHE A 440 -19.34 -10.04 -22.04
C PHE A 440 -18.48 -9.18 -22.99
N GLU A 441 -17.92 -9.72 -24.07
CA GLU A 441 -16.99 -8.99 -24.98
C GLU A 441 -17.56 -7.67 -25.54
N VAL A 442 -18.89 -7.53 -25.62
CA VAL A 442 -19.56 -6.31 -26.11
C VAL A 442 -19.64 -5.20 -25.04
N PHE A 443 -19.40 -5.52 -23.76
CA PHE A 443 -19.78 -4.67 -22.63
C PHE A 443 -18.77 -4.60 -21.48
N VAL A 444 -17.80 -5.52 -21.44
CA VAL A 444 -16.67 -5.56 -20.49
C VAL A 444 -15.40 -5.32 -21.29
N ASP A 445 -14.56 -4.39 -20.83
CA ASP A 445 -13.19 -4.34 -21.33
C ASP A 445 -12.44 -5.52 -20.69
N VAL A 446 -12.37 -6.63 -21.42
CA VAL A 446 -11.57 -7.80 -21.07
C VAL A 446 -10.16 -7.52 -21.58
N ASP A 447 -9.23 -7.21 -20.68
CA ASP A 447 -7.81 -7.26 -21.03
C ASP A 447 -7.46 -8.73 -21.28
N HIS A 448 -6.72 -9.03 -22.35
CA HIS A 448 -6.46 -10.37 -22.84
C HIS A 448 -6.11 -11.37 -21.72
N MET A 449 -7.09 -12.14 -21.25
CA MET A 449 -6.89 -13.23 -20.30
C MET A 449 -6.00 -14.26 -20.98
N GLN A 450 -4.75 -14.39 -20.54
CA GLN A 450 -3.91 -15.49 -21.04
C GLN A 450 -4.51 -16.81 -20.54
N PRO A 451 -4.84 -17.77 -21.42
CA PRO A 451 -5.25 -19.09 -20.98
C PRO A 451 -4.11 -19.71 -20.17
N GLU A 452 -4.43 -20.21 -18.97
CA GLU A 452 -3.47 -20.92 -18.11
C GLU A 452 -2.85 -22.07 -18.92
N GLY A 453 -1.58 -21.90 -19.29
CA GLY A 453 -0.81 -22.92 -19.98
C GLY A 453 -0.38 -23.99 -19.00
N ASP A 454 -1.09 -25.12 -19.00
CA ASP A 454 -0.61 -26.36 -18.39
C ASP A 454 0.67 -26.82 -19.10
N THR A 455 1.74 -26.92 -18.33
CA THR A 455 2.98 -27.59 -18.74
C THR A 455 2.75 -29.10 -18.86
N ALA A 456 2.61 -29.62 -20.09
CA ALA A 456 3.37 -30.78 -20.58
C ALA A 456 2.88 -31.26 -21.96
N SER A 457 3.87 -31.54 -22.84
CA SER A 457 3.82 -32.54 -23.91
C SER A 457 3.03 -32.23 -25.20
N GLY A 458 3.76 -31.66 -26.17
CA GLY A 458 3.78 -32.02 -27.59
C GLY A 458 2.58 -32.72 -28.24
N ASN A 459 1.88 -32.00 -29.11
CA ASN A 459 1.86 -32.29 -30.56
C ASN A 459 0.96 -31.27 -31.27
N ALA A 460 1.48 -30.71 -32.35
CA ALA A 460 0.74 -29.86 -33.26
C ALA A 460 -0.28 -30.67 -34.08
N THR A 461 -1.30 -29.96 -34.58
CA THR A 461 -2.16 -30.27 -35.73
C THR A 461 -3.18 -31.42 -35.64
N ARG A 462 -4.44 -31.06 -35.31
CA ARG A 462 -5.71 -31.43 -35.98
C ARG A 462 -6.84 -31.25 -34.98
N PHE A 463 -7.78 -30.34 -35.23
CA PHE A 463 -9.23 -30.46 -34.96
C PHE A 463 -9.91 -29.13 -35.33
N MET A 464 -10.07 -28.91 -36.63
CA MET A 464 -11.01 -27.96 -37.21
C MET A 464 -11.85 -28.75 -38.23
N SER A 465 -12.76 -29.58 -37.73
CA SER A 465 -13.84 -30.19 -38.52
C SER A 465 -14.80 -30.91 -37.57
N GLY A 466 -15.93 -30.28 -37.27
CA GLY A 466 -17.00 -30.90 -36.48
C GLY A 466 -17.77 -29.90 -35.62
N LEU A 467 -18.47 -28.96 -36.25
CA LEU A 467 -19.61 -28.30 -35.61
C LEU A 467 -20.75 -29.33 -35.56
N PRO A 468 -21.27 -29.72 -34.38
CA PRO A 468 -22.56 -30.39 -34.32
C PRO A 468 -23.65 -29.37 -34.65
N GLU A 469 -24.64 -29.80 -35.41
CA GLU A 469 -25.79 -29.02 -35.81
C GLU A 469 -26.51 -28.40 -34.61
N GLN A 470 -26.92 -27.16 -34.87
CA GLN A 470 -27.64 -26.18 -34.07
C GLN A 470 -29.06 -26.64 -33.68
N LYS A 471 -29.22 -27.81 -33.02
CA LYS A 471 -30.52 -28.32 -32.52
C LYS A 471 -30.67 -28.27 -31.00
N ASP A 472 -29.58 -28.35 -30.24
CA ASP A 472 -29.64 -28.31 -28.77
C ASP A 472 -29.87 -26.90 -28.20
N SER A 473 -29.57 -25.86 -28.98
CA SER A 473 -29.78 -24.46 -28.59
C SER A 473 -31.25 -24.06 -28.54
N GLU A 474 -32.13 -24.65 -29.36
CA GLU A 474 -33.57 -24.36 -29.32
C GLU A 474 -34.24 -25.13 -28.18
N ALA A 475 -33.84 -26.38 -27.92
CA ALA A 475 -34.35 -27.14 -26.78
C ALA A 475 -34.00 -26.48 -25.43
N LEU A 476 -32.76 -26.03 -25.26
CA LEU A 476 -32.33 -25.27 -24.06
C LEU A 476 -33.03 -23.91 -23.94
N ARG A 477 -33.34 -23.27 -25.07
CA ARG A 477 -34.09 -22.00 -25.10
C ARG A 477 -35.56 -22.21 -24.71
N GLU A 478 -36.21 -23.25 -25.24
CA GLU A 478 -37.60 -23.62 -24.89
C GLU A 478 -37.69 -24.09 -23.43
N GLU A 479 -36.70 -24.81 -22.93
CA GLU A 479 -36.62 -25.21 -21.51
C GLU A 479 -36.44 -23.99 -20.59
N ALA A 480 -35.59 -23.03 -20.96
CA ALA A 480 -35.41 -21.79 -20.22
C ALA A 480 -36.67 -20.89 -20.24
N ILE A 481 -37.39 -20.85 -21.37
CA ILE A 481 -38.67 -20.13 -21.49
C ILE A 481 -39.76 -20.82 -20.65
N GLY A 482 -39.80 -22.16 -20.65
CA GLY A 482 -40.72 -22.95 -19.83
C GLY A 482 -40.47 -22.79 -18.33
N ALA A 483 -39.21 -22.84 -17.89
CA ALA A 483 -38.82 -22.57 -16.51
C ALA A 483 -39.18 -21.14 -16.07
N PHE A 484 -39.02 -20.17 -16.96
CA PHE A 484 -39.40 -18.77 -16.72
C PHE A 484 -40.93 -18.60 -16.61
N ALA A 485 -41.71 -19.24 -17.48
CA ALA A 485 -43.17 -19.19 -17.43
C ALA A 485 -43.72 -19.84 -16.14
N ALA A 486 -43.19 -20.99 -15.73
CA ALA A 486 -43.57 -21.67 -14.49
C ALA A 486 -43.23 -20.84 -13.24
N MET A 487 -42.10 -20.12 -13.27
CA MET A 487 -41.71 -19.20 -12.20
C MET A 487 -42.66 -17.99 -12.11
N VAL A 488 -43.05 -17.39 -13.24
CA VAL A 488 -44.01 -16.27 -13.29
C VAL A 488 -45.39 -16.69 -12.77
N GLU A 489 -45.84 -17.90 -13.11
CA GLU A 489 -47.11 -18.44 -12.63
C GLU A 489 -47.10 -18.70 -11.11
N SER A 490 -46.00 -19.24 -10.57
CA SER A 490 -45.81 -19.44 -9.13
C SER A 490 -45.84 -18.11 -8.36
N ILE A 491 -45.21 -17.07 -8.89
CA ILE A 491 -45.23 -15.71 -8.31
C ILE A 491 -46.64 -15.12 -8.36
N GLY A 492 -47.37 -15.31 -9.46
CA GLY A 492 -48.78 -14.90 -9.57
C GLY A 492 -49.65 -15.50 -8.47
N ARG A 493 -49.48 -16.80 -8.18
CA ARG A 493 -50.23 -17.47 -7.10
C ARG A 493 -49.89 -16.92 -5.72
N ILE A 494 -48.62 -16.62 -5.44
CA ILE A 494 -48.18 -16.06 -4.16
C ILE A 494 -48.73 -14.65 -3.94
N VAL A 495 -48.80 -13.83 -5.00
CA VAL A 495 -49.37 -12.48 -4.95
C VAL A 495 -50.87 -12.55 -4.69
N VAL A 496 -51.60 -13.43 -5.38
CA VAL A 496 -53.04 -13.65 -5.16
C VAL A 496 -53.31 -14.13 -3.73
N GLN A 497 -52.52 -15.07 -3.23
CA GLN A 497 -52.65 -15.63 -1.88
C GLN A 497 -52.36 -14.61 -0.77
N ARG A 498 -51.45 -13.66 -1.01
CA ARG A 498 -51.20 -12.52 -0.11
C ARG A 498 -52.29 -11.45 -0.16
N SER A 499 -52.91 -11.22 -1.32
CA SER A 499 -54.06 -10.31 -1.42
C SER A 499 -55.31 -10.87 -0.75
N THR A 500 -55.56 -12.18 -0.80
CA THR A 500 -56.66 -12.82 -0.08
C THR A 500 -56.43 -12.80 1.44
N LEU A 501 -55.21 -13.07 1.91
CA LEU A 501 -54.88 -12.97 3.35
C LEU A 501 -54.96 -11.55 3.89
N ARG A 502 -54.72 -10.51 3.07
CA ARG A 502 -54.93 -9.10 3.44
C ARG A 502 -56.40 -8.70 3.46
N ALA A 503 -57.23 -9.29 2.61
CA ALA A 503 -58.67 -9.04 2.60
C ALA A 503 -59.35 -9.65 3.84
N ASP A 504 -58.95 -10.85 4.25
CA ASP A 504 -59.50 -11.53 5.43
C ASP A 504 -59.02 -10.94 6.77
N GLY A 505 -57.86 -10.27 6.78
CA GLY A 505 -57.35 -9.57 7.96
C GLY A 505 -57.99 -8.21 8.24
N ALA A 506 -58.69 -7.62 7.27
CA ALA A 506 -59.32 -6.30 7.41
C ALA A 506 -60.74 -6.35 8.01
N SER A 507 -61.36 -7.54 8.11
CA SER A 507 -62.69 -7.73 8.69
C SER A 507 -62.71 -8.07 10.18
N ALA A 508 -61.55 -8.14 10.85
CA ALA A 508 -61.44 -8.62 12.24
C ALA A 508 -61.06 -7.55 13.28
N SER A 509 -61.07 -6.25 12.96
CA SER A 509 -60.83 -5.17 13.93
C SER A 509 -62.04 -4.24 14.06
N GLY A 510 -63.15 -4.80 14.53
CA GLY A 510 -64.39 -4.07 14.75
C GLY A 510 -65.32 -4.77 15.73
N VAL A 511 -64.82 -5.08 16.95
CA VAL A 511 -65.58 -5.11 18.22
C VAL A 511 -64.63 -4.72 19.34
#